data_AF-A0A497GQ40-F1
#
_entry.id   AF-A0A497GQ40-F1
#
_cell.length_a   1.000
_cell.length_b   1.000
_cell.length_c   1.000
_cell.angle_alpha   90.00
_cell.angle_beta   90.00
_cell.angle_gamma   90.00
#
_symmetry.space_group_name_H-M   'P 1'
#
loop_
_entity.id
_entity.type
_entity.pdbx_description
1 polymer ?
#
loop_
_entity_poly.entity_id
_entity_poly.type
_entity_poly.pdbx_seq_one_letter_code
_entity_poly.pdbx_strand_id
1 'polypeptide(L)'
;MSRVLMIVIDQLPGHWAKEVKVLDNMPPVNVWDYARLGFAKNFRFLIENGIFCFAWNKGECDTPHGMKYLATGRYNAAPYWASVNGWPYYPRTPDRPGPIGLFEYAQHHAPNRIKSASFTTDHWLVPGYFFTHGYGLALSGYFPDELMWRNFVMPFLRKRRN
;
A
#
# COMPACT_ATOMS: atom_id res chain seq x y z
N MET A 1 -20.28 11.44 8.52
CA MET A 1 -19.69 10.17 8.03
C MET A 1 -18.18 10.25 8.14
N SER A 2 -17.56 9.22 8.71
CA SER A 2 -16.09 9.10 8.75
C SER A 2 -15.54 8.77 7.37
N ARG A 3 -14.43 9.42 6.99
CA ARG A 3 -13.67 9.12 5.77
C ARG A 3 -12.36 8.47 6.19
N VAL A 4 -11.92 7.46 5.44
CA VAL A 4 -10.66 6.78 5.67
C VAL A 4 -9.77 6.98 4.44
N LEU A 5 -8.53 7.40 4.67
CA LEU A 5 -7.49 7.46 3.66
C LEU A 5 -6.42 6.43 4.04
N MET A 6 -6.25 5.42 3.18
CA MET A 6 -5.18 4.43 3.32
C MET A 6 -4.09 4.76 2.29
N ILE A 7 -2.87 4.98 2.77
CA ILE A 7 -1.69 5.22 1.93
C ILE A 7 -0.73 4.07 2.20
N VAL A 8 -0.33 3.37 1.15
CA VAL A 8 0.71 2.34 1.21
C VAL A 8 1.86 2.82 0.34
N ILE A 9 3.07 2.82 0.88
CA ILE A 9 4.29 3.22 0.19
C ILE A 9 5.15 1.97 0.07
N ASP A 10 5.41 1.55 -1.16
CA ASP A 10 6.22 0.36 -1.41
C ASP A 10 7.69 0.61 -1.03
N GLN A 11 8.34 -0.44 -0.53
CA GLN A 11 9.75 -0.45 -0.14
C GLN A 11 10.19 0.68 0.80
N LEU A 12 9.27 1.27 1.58
CA LEU A 12 9.60 2.32 2.53
C LEU A 12 10.30 1.73 3.77
N PRO A 13 11.59 2.01 4.02
CA PRO A 13 12.25 1.55 5.23
C PRO A 13 11.64 2.24 6.45
N GLY A 14 10.91 1.49 7.28
CA GLY A 14 10.26 2.02 8.48
C GLY A 14 11.26 2.33 9.60
N HIS A 15 12.06 1.33 9.96
CA HIS A 15 13.15 1.42 10.92
C HIS A 15 14.17 0.30 10.63
N TRP A 16 15.39 0.45 11.15
CA TRP A 16 16.40 -0.60 11.10
C TRP A 16 16.71 -1.11 12.51
N ALA A 17 17.34 -2.29 12.60
CA ALA A 17 17.92 -2.74 13.85
C ALA A 17 19.00 -1.74 14.31
N LYS A 18 19.12 -1.53 15.63
CA LYS A 18 19.90 -0.43 16.23
C LYS A 18 21.39 -0.46 15.86
N GLU A 19 21.88 -1.64 15.50
CA GLU A 19 23.26 -1.95 15.12
C GLU A 19 23.58 -1.61 13.65
N VAL A 20 22.59 -1.36 12.80
CA VAL A 20 22.80 -1.04 11.39
C VAL A 20 23.28 0.40 11.25
N LYS A 21 24.48 0.60 10.67
CA LYS A 21 25.06 1.91 10.32
C LYS A 21 25.55 1.89 8.88
N VAL A 22 25.34 3.00 8.15
CA VAL A 22 25.74 3.12 6.72
C VAL A 22 27.02 3.96 6.58
N LEU A 23 27.14 5.02 7.38
CA LEU A 23 28.29 5.91 7.49
C LEU A 23 28.49 6.25 8.97
N ASP A 24 29.72 6.59 9.35
CA ASP A 24 30.00 7.04 10.71
C ASP A 24 29.12 8.25 11.06
N ASN A 25 28.41 8.15 12.19
CA ASN A 25 27.47 9.16 12.71
C ASN A 25 26.20 9.41 11.88
N MET A 26 25.90 8.60 10.87
CA MET A 26 24.66 8.69 10.08
C MET A 26 23.81 7.43 10.23
N PRO A 27 22.54 7.56 10.68
CA PRO A 27 21.64 6.41 10.69
C PRO A 27 21.31 5.99 9.26
N PRO A 28 20.99 4.71 9.04
CA PRO A 28 20.47 4.25 7.76
C PRO A 28 19.21 5.02 7.36
N VAL A 29 18.96 5.13 6.06
CA VAL A 29 17.73 5.78 5.55
C VAL A 29 16.51 5.02 6.05
N ASN A 30 15.73 5.64 6.94
CA ASN A 30 14.45 5.11 7.42
C ASN A 30 13.56 6.20 8.02
N VAL A 31 12.26 5.93 8.07
CA VAL A 31 11.23 6.86 8.56
C VAL A 31 11.49 7.28 10.00
N TRP A 32 11.79 6.34 10.89
CA TRP A 32 11.94 6.62 12.32
C TRP A 32 13.10 7.58 12.62
N ASP A 33 14.30 7.29 12.14
CA ASP A 33 15.47 8.13 12.41
C ASP A 33 15.38 9.49 11.71
N TYR A 34 14.90 9.52 10.46
CA TYR A 34 14.75 10.78 9.71
C TYR A 34 13.67 11.67 10.31
N ALA A 35 12.60 11.10 10.87
CA ALA A 35 11.60 11.85 11.60
C ALA A 35 12.20 12.50 12.87
N ARG A 36 12.99 11.73 13.64
CA ARG A 36 13.65 12.23 14.87
C ARG A 36 14.70 13.30 14.59
N LEU A 37 15.46 13.17 13.51
CA LEU A 37 16.44 14.16 13.06
C LEU A 37 15.79 15.38 12.38
N GLY A 38 14.47 15.36 12.15
CA GLY A 38 13.74 16.47 11.52
C GLY A 38 13.86 16.54 9.99
N PHE A 39 14.44 15.51 9.35
CA PHE A 39 14.55 15.41 7.90
C PHE A 39 13.23 15.01 7.22
N ALA A 40 12.33 14.34 7.95
CA ALA A 40 11.03 13.89 7.44
C ALA A 40 9.86 14.52 8.20
N LYS A 41 9.64 15.83 8.01
CA LYS A 41 8.68 16.63 8.81
C LYS A 41 7.25 16.09 8.79
N ASN A 42 6.77 15.61 7.65
CA ASN A 42 5.41 15.05 7.53
C ASN A 42 5.28 13.73 8.31
N PHE A 43 6.27 12.83 8.20
CA PHE A 43 6.29 11.60 8.99
C PHE A 43 6.42 11.89 10.48
N ARG A 44 7.27 12.84 10.87
CA ARG A 44 7.38 13.31 12.25
C ARG A 44 6.03 13.75 12.79
N PHE A 45 5.30 14.59 12.07
CA PHE A 45 3.96 15.02 12.46
C PHE A 45 3.02 13.83 12.67
N LEU A 46 3.00 12.87 11.74
CA LEU A 46 2.16 11.67 11.83
C LEU A 46 2.51 10.78 13.02
N ILE A 47 3.80 10.66 13.34
CA ILE A 47 4.30 9.89 14.49
C ILE A 47 3.90 10.58 15.80
N GLU A 48 4.09 11.90 15.91
CA GLU A 48 3.82 12.67 17.12
C GLU A 48 2.31 12.84 17.41
N ASN A 49 1.46 12.82 16.37
CA ASN A 49 0.02 13.06 16.47
C ASN A 49 -0.83 11.81 16.19
N GLY A 50 -0.21 10.65 16.06
CA GLY A 50 -0.86 9.40 15.67
C GLY A 50 -0.32 8.20 16.42
N ILE A 51 -0.62 7.02 15.88
CA ILE A 51 -0.07 5.75 16.37
C ILE A 51 1.02 5.31 15.41
N PHE A 52 2.25 5.24 15.89
CA PHE A 52 3.38 4.69 15.15
C PHE A 52 3.75 3.32 15.72
N CYS A 53 3.77 2.31 14.85
CA CYS A 53 4.10 0.93 15.22
C CYS A 53 5.39 0.50 14.54
N PHE A 54 6.28 -0.15 15.29
CA PHE A 54 7.42 -0.84 14.72
C PHE A 54 6.96 -2.19 14.15
N ALA A 55 7.08 -2.37 12.83
CA ALA A 55 6.81 -3.63 12.15
C ALA A 55 8.14 -4.30 11.76
N TRP A 56 8.37 -5.52 12.22
CA TRP A 56 9.60 -6.25 11.91
C TRP A 56 9.49 -6.88 10.52
N ASN A 57 10.30 -6.42 9.58
CA ASN A 57 10.67 -7.22 8.41
C ASN A 57 12.09 -7.78 8.66
N LYS A 58 12.40 -8.97 8.14
CA LYS A 58 13.73 -9.57 8.27
C LYS A 58 14.71 -9.04 7.20
N GLY A 59 14.53 -7.79 6.75
CA GLY A 59 15.27 -7.23 5.62
C GLY A 59 14.88 -7.78 4.24
N GLU A 60 13.89 -8.67 4.17
CA GLU A 60 13.36 -9.19 2.90
C GLU A 60 12.19 -8.33 2.42
N CYS A 61 12.26 -7.93 1.16
CA CYS A 61 11.17 -7.22 0.50
C CYS A 61 10.25 -8.22 -0.19
N ASP A 62 9.05 -8.41 0.37
CA ASP A 62 8.00 -9.24 -0.22
C ASP A 62 6.69 -8.45 -0.33
N THR A 63 6.69 -7.51 -1.28
CA THR A 63 5.55 -6.63 -1.56
C THR A 63 4.28 -7.42 -1.93
N PRO A 64 4.30 -8.46 -2.80
CA PRO A 64 3.11 -9.23 -3.11
C PRO A 64 2.39 -9.84 -1.90
N HIS A 65 3.13 -10.37 -0.92
CA HIS A 65 2.54 -10.91 0.30
C HIS A 65 2.11 -9.80 1.25
N GLY A 66 2.90 -8.73 1.40
CA GLY A 66 2.55 -7.57 2.24
C GLY A 66 1.26 -6.89 1.78
N MET A 67 1.14 -6.60 0.48
CA MET A 67 -0.07 -6.02 -0.11
C MET A 67 -1.28 -6.96 0.05
N LYS A 68 -1.07 -8.27 -0.11
CA LYS A 68 -2.14 -9.26 0.07
C LYS A 68 -2.60 -9.32 1.52
N TYR A 69 -1.68 -9.31 2.48
CA TYR A 69 -1.99 -9.28 3.90
C TYR A 69 -2.77 -8.02 4.25
N LEU A 70 -2.35 -6.84 3.78
CA LEU A 70 -3.08 -5.59 3.99
C LEU A 70 -4.50 -5.63 3.40
N ALA A 71 -4.66 -6.26 2.23
CA ALA A 71 -5.95 -6.38 1.58
C ALA A 71 -6.87 -7.42 2.24
N THR A 72 -6.35 -8.47 2.86
CA THR A 72 -7.16 -9.65 3.25
C THR A 72 -7.09 -10.00 4.73
N GLY A 73 -6.11 -9.49 5.47
CA GLY A 73 -5.80 -9.86 6.85
C GLY A 73 -5.25 -11.27 7.01
N ARG A 74 -4.71 -11.89 5.94
CA ARG A 74 -4.31 -13.32 5.92
C ARG A 74 -2.87 -13.49 5.45
N TYR A 75 -2.13 -14.38 6.12
CA TYR A 75 -0.79 -14.81 5.71
C TYR A 75 -0.81 -15.91 4.63
N ASN A 76 -1.82 -16.77 4.64
CA ASN A 76 -2.04 -17.76 3.57
C ASN A 76 -3.20 -17.30 2.68
N ALA A 77 -2.86 -16.57 1.63
CA ALA A 77 -3.77 -15.77 0.82
C ALA A 77 -3.48 -15.92 -0.69
N ALA A 78 -2.93 -17.05 -1.09
CA ALA A 78 -2.70 -17.38 -2.49
C ALA A 78 -3.99 -17.22 -3.33
N PRO A 79 -3.90 -16.89 -4.63
CA PRO A 79 -2.66 -16.70 -5.39
C PRO A 79 -1.99 -15.34 -5.11
N TYR A 80 -0.67 -15.30 -5.27
CA TYR A 80 0.15 -14.09 -5.20
C TYR A 80 0.65 -13.71 -6.60
N TRP A 81 0.99 -12.44 -6.80
CA TRP A 81 1.74 -12.03 -7.99
C TRP A 81 3.03 -12.84 -8.11
N ALA A 82 3.28 -13.33 -9.32
CA ALA A 82 4.45 -14.11 -9.69
C ALA A 82 5.11 -13.51 -10.93
N SER A 83 6.23 -14.11 -11.36
CA SER A 83 6.87 -13.80 -12.63
C SER A 83 6.97 -15.08 -13.47
N VAL A 84 6.58 -14.99 -14.74
CA VAL A 84 6.75 -16.07 -15.72
C VAL A 84 7.62 -15.53 -16.84
N ASN A 85 8.82 -16.09 -17.03
CA ASN A 85 9.80 -15.63 -18.02
C ASN A 85 10.12 -14.11 -17.90
N GLY A 86 10.19 -13.59 -16.68
CA GLY A 86 10.46 -12.17 -16.42
C GLY A 86 9.24 -11.26 -16.53
N TRP A 87 8.07 -11.77 -16.91
CA TRP A 87 6.83 -11.00 -17.01
C TRP A 87 5.94 -11.18 -15.78
N PRO A 88 5.43 -10.08 -15.16
CA PRO A 88 4.48 -10.17 -14.06
C PRO A 88 3.22 -10.94 -14.46
N TYR A 89 2.81 -11.89 -13.62
CA TYR A 89 1.65 -12.74 -13.86
C TYR A 89 0.87 -12.98 -12.57
N TYR A 90 -0.46 -12.84 -12.63
CA TYR A 90 -1.35 -13.16 -11.52
C TYR A 90 -2.10 -14.47 -11.78
N PRO A 91 -1.76 -15.58 -11.10
CA PRO A 91 -2.26 -16.92 -11.43
C PRO A 91 -3.64 -17.20 -10.81
N ARG A 92 -4.59 -16.27 -10.93
CA ARG A 92 -5.97 -16.47 -10.47
C ARG A 92 -6.76 -17.24 -11.52
N THR A 93 -7.44 -18.30 -11.07
CA THR A 93 -8.29 -19.15 -11.90
C THR A 93 -9.62 -19.40 -11.18
N PRO A 94 -10.67 -19.91 -11.87
CA PRO A 94 -11.92 -20.29 -11.21
C PRO A 94 -11.75 -21.35 -10.11
N ASP A 95 -10.80 -22.29 -10.26
CA ASP A 95 -10.46 -23.31 -9.26
C ASP A 95 -9.55 -22.78 -8.13
N ARG A 96 -8.86 -21.67 -8.36
CA ARG A 96 -8.01 -20.97 -7.38
C ARG A 96 -8.36 -19.49 -7.32
N PRO A 97 -9.58 -19.15 -6.85
CA PRO A 97 -10.01 -17.76 -6.81
C PRO A 97 -9.19 -16.95 -5.79
N GLY A 98 -8.72 -17.59 -4.73
CA GLY A 98 -8.10 -16.90 -3.60
C GLY A 98 -9.10 -16.11 -2.76
N PRO A 99 -8.63 -15.39 -1.73
CA PRO A 99 -9.51 -14.63 -0.85
C PRO A 99 -10.10 -13.39 -1.53
N ILE A 100 -11.21 -12.90 -0.97
CA ILE A 100 -11.82 -11.61 -1.30
C ILE A 100 -11.06 -10.51 -0.54
N GLY A 101 -10.71 -9.42 -1.22
CA GLY A 101 -10.04 -8.27 -0.60
C GLY A 101 -11.01 -7.37 0.19
N LEU A 102 -10.49 -6.53 1.08
CA LEU A 102 -11.27 -5.66 1.97
C LEU A 102 -12.25 -4.78 1.19
N PHE A 103 -11.79 -4.12 0.13
CA PHE A 103 -12.63 -3.23 -0.66
C PHE A 103 -13.65 -3.98 -1.52
N GLU A 104 -13.25 -5.13 -2.06
CA GLU A 104 -14.14 -6.04 -2.78
C GLU A 104 -15.28 -6.52 -1.86
N TYR A 105 -14.94 -6.98 -0.65
CA TYR A 105 -15.90 -7.38 0.38
C TYR A 105 -16.83 -6.23 0.76
N ALA A 106 -16.28 -5.05 1.04
CA ALA A 106 -17.06 -3.89 1.47
C ALA A 106 -18.06 -3.44 0.39
N GLN A 107 -17.67 -3.47 -0.88
CA GLN A 107 -18.56 -3.13 -1.99
C GLN A 107 -19.62 -4.20 -2.24
N HIS A 108 -19.29 -5.47 -2.05
CA HIS A 108 -20.26 -6.56 -2.21
C HIS A 108 -21.33 -6.52 -1.11
N HIS A 109 -20.94 -6.32 0.15
CA HIS A 109 -21.85 -6.42 1.29
C HIS A 109 -22.45 -5.07 1.74
N ALA A 110 -21.87 -3.94 1.34
CA ALA A 110 -22.34 -2.63 1.75
C ALA A 110 -22.25 -1.55 0.63
N PRO A 111 -22.71 -1.83 -0.60
CA PRO A 111 -22.51 -0.96 -1.77
C PRO A 111 -23.10 0.45 -1.60
N ASN A 112 -24.22 0.56 -0.87
CA ASN A 112 -24.90 1.83 -0.64
C ASN A 112 -24.29 2.64 0.52
N ARG A 113 -23.43 2.01 1.33
CA ARG A 113 -22.86 2.61 2.55
C ARG A 113 -21.37 2.90 2.43
N ILE A 114 -20.60 2.01 1.80
CA ILE A 114 -19.15 2.14 1.67
C ILE A 114 -18.79 2.44 0.21
N LYS A 115 -18.29 3.66 -0.02
CA LYS A 115 -17.77 4.10 -1.31
C LYS A 115 -16.25 4.06 -1.25
N SER A 116 -15.65 3.04 -1.86
CA SER A 116 -14.20 2.91 -1.98
C SER A 116 -13.70 3.35 -3.36
N ALA A 117 -12.46 3.83 -3.38
CA ALA A 117 -11.67 4.08 -4.58
C ALA A 117 -10.23 3.67 -4.28
N SER A 118 -9.50 3.21 -5.28
CA SER A 118 -8.12 2.78 -5.14
C SER A 118 -7.29 3.25 -6.33
N PHE A 119 -6.11 3.78 -6.01
CA PHE A 119 -5.21 4.43 -6.95
C PHE A 119 -3.82 3.87 -6.69
N THR A 120 -3.22 3.20 -7.67
CA THR A 120 -1.97 2.44 -7.45
C THR A 120 -0.97 2.68 -8.58
N THR A 121 0.29 2.93 -8.23
CA THR A 121 1.40 2.70 -9.14
C THR A 121 1.77 1.21 -9.00
N ASP A 122 1.76 0.51 -10.12
CA ASP A 122 1.70 -0.96 -10.26
C ASP A 122 0.29 -1.59 -10.13
N HIS A 123 0.16 -2.82 -10.62
CA HIS A 123 -1.10 -3.52 -10.88
C HIS A 123 -1.73 -4.20 -9.65
N TRP A 124 -1.73 -3.55 -8.49
CA TRP A 124 -2.37 -4.08 -7.26
C TRP A 124 -3.91 -4.06 -7.28
N LEU A 125 -4.53 -3.58 -8.37
CA LEU A 125 -5.98 -3.55 -8.58
C LEU A 125 -6.53 -4.85 -9.20
N VAL A 126 -6.22 -5.98 -8.57
CA VAL A 126 -6.76 -7.30 -8.96
C VAL A 126 -7.55 -7.92 -7.81
N PRO A 127 -8.55 -8.77 -8.08
CA PRO A 127 -9.35 -9.42 -7.06
C PRO A 127 -8.51 -10.10 -5.97
N GLY A 128 -8.91 -9.93 -4.71
CA GLY A 128 -8.12 -10.35 -3.54
C GLY A 128 -6.97 -9.40 -3.15
N TYR A 129 -6.74 -8.30 -3.87
CA TYR A 129 -5.88 -7.18 -3.46
C TYR A 129 -6.75 -5.92 -3.24
N PHE A 130 -6.33 -4.74 -3.72
CA PHE A 130 -7.04 -3.48 -3.55
C PHE A 130 -8.09 -3.22 -4.63
N PHE A 131 -8.61 -4.28 -5.26
CA PHE A 131 -9.61 -4.17 -6.29
C PHE A 131 -10.87 -3.45 -5.79
N THR A 132 -11.39 -2.55 -6.63
CA THR A 132 -12.67 -1.89 -6.42
C THR A 132 -13.48 -1.94 -7.71
N HIS A 133 -14.78 -2.23 -7.61
CA HIS A 133 -15.71 -2.30 -8.74
C HIS A 133 -16.08 -0.93 -9.33
N GLY A 134 -15.82 0.16 -8.60
CA GLY A 134 -16.32 1.50 -8.95
C GLY A 134 -15.26 2.46 -9.46
N TYR A 135 -14.21 2.68 -8.68
CA TYR A 135 -13.20 3.73 -8.94
C TYR A 135 -11.80 3.19 -8.65
N GLY A 136 -11.32 2.33 -9.52
CA GLY A 136 -9.95 1.82 -9.51
C GLY A 136 -9.14 2.40 -10.67
N LEU A 137 -7.93 2.91 -10.39
CA LEU A 137 -6.95 3.26 -11.43
C LEU A 137 -5.55 2.79 -11.06
N ALA A 138 -4.92 2.04 -11.97
CA ALA A 138 -3.55 1.58 -11.83
C ALA A 138 -2.71 2.14 -12.99
N LEU A 139 -1.61 2.81 -12.66
CA LEU A 139 -0.54 3.09 -13.63
C LEU A 139 0.50 1.98 -13.53
N SER A 140 1.27 1.72 -14.59
CA SER A 140 2.40 0.79 -14.47
C SER A 140 3.46 1.35 -13.52
N GLY A 141 4.30 0.48 -12.95
CA GLY A 141 5.41 0.88 -12.07
C GLY A 141 6.47 1.78 -12.74
N TYR A 142 6.37 2.02 -14.06
CA TYR A 142 7.22 2.95 -14.79
C TYR A 142 6.78 4.42 -14.68
N PHE A 143 5.60 4.68 -14.12
CA PHE A 143 5.10 6.04 -13.94
C PHE A 143 5.45 6.57 -12.54
N PRO A 144 5.89 7.84 -12.42
CA PRO A 144 6.09 8.48 -11.12
C PRO A 144 4.80 8.55 -10.28
N ASP A 145 4.93 8.28 -8.98
CA ASP A 145 3.82 8.38 -8.01
C ASP A 145 3.13 9.76 -8.02
N GLU A 146 3.90 10.83 -8.27
CA GLU A 146 3.37 12.19 -8.38
C GLU A 146 2.28 12.28 -9.46
N LEU A 147 2.43 11.58 -10.59
CA LEU A 147 1.42 11.60 -11.65
C LEU A 147 0.13 10.92 -11.21
N MET A 148 0.23 9.80 -10.48
CA MET A 148 -0.94 9.16 -9.88
C MET A 148 -1.67 10.14 -8.96
N TRP A 149 -0.91 10.79 -8.07
CA TRP A 149 -1.44 11.73 -7.10
C TRP A 149 -2.11 12.94 -7.77
N ARG A 150 -1.36 13.64 -8.62
CA ARG A 150 -1.75 14.91 -9.23
C ARG A 150 -2.93 14.76 -10.18
N ASN A 151 -2.92 13.73 -11.02
CA ASN A 151 -3.87 13.60 -12.12
C ASN A 151 -5.11 12.78 -11.76
N PHE A 152 -5.05 11.92 -10.73
CA PHE A 152 -6.15 11.00 -10.42
C PHE A 152 -6.63 11.11 -8.97
N VAL A 153 -5.73 11.00 -7.99
CA VAL A 153 -6.11 11.03 -6.56
C VAL A 153 -6.66 12.41 -6.17
N MET A 154 -5.93 13.48 -6.46
CA MET A 154 -6.31 14.84 -6.07
C MET A 154 -7.64 15.29 -6.69
N PRO A 155 -7.90 15.09 -7.99
CA PRO A 155 -9.22 15.38 -8.57
C PRO A 155 -10.35 14.61 -7.90
N PHE A 156 -10.15 13.32 -7.59
CA PHE A 156 -11.14 12.51 -6.89
C PHE A 156 -11.46 13.06 -5.50
N LEU A 157 -10.42 13.38 -4.70
CA LEU A 157 -10.58 13.92 -3.35
C LEU A 157 -11.28 15.29 -3.37
N ARG A 158 -10.95 16.15 -4.34
CA ARG A 158 -11.57 17.48 -4.48
C ARG A 158 -13.05 17.40 -4.87
N LYS A 159 -13.43 16.52 -5.80
CA LYS A 159 -14.84 16.34 -6.20
C LYS A 159 -15.74 15.87 -5.05
N ARG A 160 -15.18 15.21 -4.03
CA ARG A 160 -15.90 14.67 -2.86
C ARG A 160 -15.89 15.58 -1.63
N ARG A 161 -15.33 16.80 -1.73
CA ARG A 161 -15.41 17.84 -0.70
C ARG A 161 -16.68 18.67 -0.77
N ASN A 162 -17.30 18.74 -1.94
CA ASN A 162 -18.60 19.36 -2.18
C ASN A 162 -19.71 18.30 -2.05
#